data_AF-A0A3B0PKQ5-F1
#
_entry.id   AF-A0A3B0PKQ5-F1
#
_cell.length_a   1.000
_cell.length_b   1.000
_cell.length_c   1.000
_cell.angle_alpha   90.00
_cell.angle_beta   90.00
_cell.angle_gamma   90.00
#
_symmetry.space_group_name_H-M   'P 1'
#
loop_
_entity.id
_entity.type
_entity.pdbx_description
1 polymer ?
#
loop_
_entity_poly.entity_id
_entity_poly.type
_entity_poly.pdbx_seq_one_letter_code
_entity_poly.pdbx_strand_id
1 'polypeptide(L)' 'MLENTAYGSYKEALKNSLLKEESAKPISSKELFKVLQKDLKTILEFIGKMQKISYRVQPILDEIILFLDMWLW' A
#
# COMPACT_ATOMS: atom_id res chain seq x y z
N MET A 1 11.06 -9.91 -6.19
CA MET A 1 11.32 -9.58 -4.77
C MET A 1 11.95 -8.21 -4.76
N LEU A 2 11.60 -7.32 -3.82
CA LEU A 2 12.14 -5.97 -3.72
C LEU A 2 13.64 -6.05 -3.36
N GLU A 3 14.51 -6.16 -4.36
CA GLU A 3 15.96 -6.30 -4.17
C GLU A 3 16.53 -4.96 -3.68
N ASN A 4 16.72 -4.81 -2.37
CA ASN A 4 17.65 -3.88 -1.68
C ASN A 4 17.77 -2.42 -2.18
N THR A 5 16.82 -1.93 -2.98
CA THR A 5 16.92 -0.64 -3.65
C THR A 5 15.92 0.30 -3.03
N ALA A 6 16.40 1.29 -2.30
CA ALA A 6 15.59 2.47 -2.01
C ALA A 6 15.33 3.16 -3.35
N TYR A 7 14.05 3.27 -3.74
CA TYR A 7 13.69 3.98 -4.96
C TYR A 7 13.95 5.47 -4.75
N GLY A 8 14.96 6.00 -5.44
CA GLY A 8 15.35 7.41 -5.32
C GLY A 8 14.42 8.35 -6.08
N SER A 9 13.65 7.83 -7.04
CA SER A 9 12.69 8.61 -7.82
C SER A 9 11.26 8.06 -7.71
N TYR A 10 10.29 8.97 -7.79
CA TYR A 10 8.87 8.64 -7.81
C TYR A 10 8.52 7.65 -8.93
N LYS A 11 9.12 7.82 -10.11
CA LYS A 11 8.89 6.96 -11.28
C LYS A 11 9.31 5.50 -11.04
N GLU A 12 10.41 5.28 -10.33
CA GLU A 12 10.89 3.93 -9.98
C GLU A 12 9.99 3.27 -8.95
N ALA A 13 9.52 4.04 -7.96
CA ALA A 13 8.56 3.56 -6.97
C ALA A 13 7.24 3.13 -7.66
N LEU A 14 6.73 3.95 -8.58
CA LEU A 14 5.50 3.67 -9.33
C LEU A 14 5.61 2.39 -10.19
N LYS A 15 6.77 2.18 -10.82
CA LYS A 15 7.02 0.99 -11.64
C LYS A 15 6.91 -0.31 -10.83
N ASN A 16 7.35 -0.28 -9.57
CA ASN A 16 7.39 -1.44 -8.69
C ASN A 16 6.23 -1.48 -7.68
N SER A 17 5.34 -0.49 -7.71
CA SER A 17 4.16 -0.44 -6.85
C SER A 17 3.10 -1.44 -7.28
N LEU A 18 2.46 -2.06 -6.29
CA LEU A 18 1.24 -2.84 -6.47
C LEU A 18 0.03 -1.96 -6.80
N LEU A 19 0.09 -0.70 -6.42
CA LEU A 19 -0.94 0.30 -6.71
C LEU A 19 -0.62 1.03 -8.01
N LYS A 20 -1.65 1.42 -8.74
CA LYS A 20 -1.53 2.19 -9.98
C LYS A 20 -2.04 3.60 -9.76
N GLU A 21 -1.33 4.55 -10.36
CA GLU A 21 -1.83 5.91 -10.48
C GLU A 21 -2.97 5.91 -11.51
N GLU A 22 -4.14 6.40 -11.09
CA GLU A 22 -5.28 6.57 -11.97
C GLU A 22 -5.21 7.93 -12.66
N SER A 23 -5.52 7.97 -13.95
CA SER A 23 -5.59 9.23 -14.69
C SER A 23 -6.70 10.13 -14.14
N ALA A 24 -6.44 11.44 -14.09
CA ALA A 24 -7.43 12.42 -13.68
C ALA A 24 -8.72 12.30 -14.51
N LYS A 25 -9.82 12.01 -13.83
CA LYS A 25 -11.15 11.91 -14.43
C LYS A 25 -12.20 12.44 -13.44
N PRO A 26 -13.32 13.00 -13.92
CA PRO A 26 -14.45 13.30 -13.05
C PRO A 26 -14.89 12.00 -12.37
N ILE A 27 -14.79 11.95 -11.04
CA ILE A 27 -15.12 10.79 -10.24
C ILE A 27 -15.98 11.23 -9.06
N SER A 28 -17.01 10.46 -8.73
CA SER A 28 -17.80 10.72 -7.53
C SER A 28 -17.03 10.32 -6.28
N SER A 29 -17.32 10.96 -5.13
CA SER A 29 -16.71 10.57 -3.86
C SER A 29 -16.92 9.09 -3.55
N LYS A 30 -18.10 8.54 -3.89
CA LYS A 30 -18.43 7.13 -3.69
C LYS A 30 -17.51 6.20 -4.48
N GLU A 31 -17.19 6.53 -5.72
CA GLU A 31 -16.28 5.75 -6.56
C GLU A 31 -14.84 5.90 -6.08
N LEU A 32 -14.44 7.11 -5.66
CA LEU A 32 -13.13 7.34 -5.05
C LEU A 32 -12.92 6.49 -3.81
N PHE A 33 -13.89 6.46 -2.89
CA PHE A 33 -13.80 5.62 -1.69
C PHE A 33 -13.73 4.12 -2.01
N LYS A 34 -14.40 3.66 -3.08
CA LYS A 34 -14.27 2.26 -3.52
C LYS A 34 -12.85 1.93 -4.01
N VAL A 35 -12.22 2.85 -4.75
CA VAL A 35 -10.84 2.69 -5.22
C VAL A 35 -9.89 2.67 -4.02
N LEU A 36 -10.01 3.66 -3.12
CA LEU A 36 -9.22 3.71 -1.89
C LEU A 36 -9.35 2.44 -1.06
N GLN A 37 -10.57 1.98 -0.80
CA GLN A 37 -10.81 0.76 -0.03
C GLN A 37 -10.14 -0.47 -0.66
N LYS A 38 -10.16 -0.56 -1.99
CA LYS A 38 -9.49 -1.64 -2.73
C LYS A 38 -7.97 -1.56 -2.59
N ASP A 39 -7.41 -0.36 -2.67
CA ASP A 39 -5.98 -0.14 -2.55
C ASP A 39 -5.47 -0.46 -1.14
N LEU A 40 -6.21 -0.04 -0.10
CA LEU A 40 -5.87 -0.37 1.29
C LEU A 40 -5.88 -1.88 1.54
N LYS A 41 -6.90 -2.59 1.04
CA LYS A 41 -6.96 -4.07 1.11
C LYS A 41 -5.78 -4.71 0.39
N THR A 42 -5.38 -4.18 -0.77
CA THR A 42 -4.24 -4.69 -1.54
C THR A 42 -2.94 -4.57 -0.74
N ILE A 43 -2.73 -3.45 -0.04
CA ILE A 43 -1.56 -3.25 0.83
C ILE A 43 -1.60 -4.25 1.99
N LEU A 44 -2.73 -4.37 2.69
CA LEU A 44 -2.87 -5.30 3.82
C LEU A 44 -2.66 -6.76 3.42
N GLU A 45 -3.21 -7.18 2.28
CA GLU A 45 -2.98 -8.52 1.74
C GLU A 45 -1.50 -8.77 1.39
N PHE A 46 -0.80 -7.75 0.86
CA PHE A 46 0.62 -7.86 0.58
C PHE A 46 1.42 -8.06 1.86
N ILE A 47 1.19 -7.22 2.88
CA ILE A 47 1.86 -7.32 4.18
C ILE A 47 1.56 -8.69 4.83
N GLY A 48 0.30 -9.15 4.79
CA GLY A 48 -0.10 -10.44 5.35
C GLY A 48 0.54 -11.67 4.67
N LYS A 49 1.04 -11.52 3.44
CA LYS A 49 1.77 -12.58 2.71
C LYS A 49 3.29 -12.53 2.92
N MET A 50 3.83 -11.50 3.57
CA MET A 50 5.26 -11.38 3.83
C MET A 50 5.72 -12.46 4.81
N GLN A 51 6.80 -13.17 4.46
CA GLN A 51 7.42 -14.17 5.33
C GLN A 51 8.77 -13.66 5.82
N LYS A 52 9.19 -14.13 7.01
CA LYS A 52 10.52 -13.83 7.60
C LYS A 52 10.78 -12.34 7.85
N ILE A 53 9.80 -11.63 8.39
CA ILE A 53 9.96 -10.23 8.79
C ILE A 53 10.88 -10.14 10.01
N SER A 54 11.81 -9.19 9.99
CA SER A 54 12.67 -8.95 11.16
C SER A 54 11.84 -8.38 12.31
N TYR A 55 12.07 -8.89 13.54
CA TYR A 55 11.44 -8.37 14.76
C TYR A 55 11.68 -6.87 14.98
N ARG A 56 12.73 -6.30 14.37
CA ARG A 56 13.03 -4.86 14.43
C ARG A 56 12.12 -4.01 13.55
N VAL A 57 11.58 -4.59 12.48
CA VAL A 57 10.71 -3.92 11.50
C VAL A 57 9.23 -4.18 11.82
N GLN A 58 8.93 -5.29 12.50
CA GLN A 58 7.58 -5.68 12.89
C GLN A 58 6.77 -4.55 13.54
N PRO A 59 7.29 -3.78 14.53
CA PRO A 59 6.49 -2.73 15.18
C PRO A 59 6.05 -1.63 14.22
N ILE A 60 6.90 -1.28 13.24
CA ILE A 60 6.58 -0.28 12.21
C ILE A 60 5.48 -0.82 11.30
N LEU A 61 5.56 -2.10 10.92
CA LEU A 61 4.51 -2.72 10.12
C LEU A 61 3.20 -2.85 10.88
N ASP A 62 3.23 -3.14 12.18
CA ASP A 62 2.04 -3.20 13.02
C ASP A 62 1.33 -1.84 13.07
N GLU A 63 2.06 -0.74 13.22
CA GLU A 63 1.50 0.62 13.15
C GLU A 63 0.86 0.92 11.79
N ILE A 64 1.51 0.53 10.69
CA ILE A 64 0.96 0.67 9.33
C ILE A 64 -0.33 -0.13 9.21
N ILE A 65 -0.35 -1.39 9.65
CA ILE A 65 -1.54 -2.25 9.59
C ILE A 65 -2.69 -1.60 10.36
N LEU A 66 -2.45 -1.18 11.61
CA LEU A 66 -3.48 -0.55 12.45
C LEU A 66 -4.04 0.72 11.81
N PHE A 67 -3.17 1.57 11.26
CA PHE A 67 -3.60 2.78 10.58
C PHE A 67 -4.48 2.45 9.36
N LEU A 68 -4.07 1.51 8.52
CA LEU A 68 -4.83 1.14 7.32
C LEU A 68 -6.17 0.48 7.66
N ASP A 69 -6.20 -0.37 8.68
CA ASP A 69 -7.42 -1.07 9.10
C ASP A 69 -8.44 -0.09 9.72
N MET A 70 -7.98 0.93 10.46
CA MET A 70 -8.82 2.01 10.97
C MET A 70 -9.50 2.82 9.85
N TRP A 71 -8.83 3.00 8.70
CA TRP A 71 -9.43 3.68 7.54
C TRP A 71 -10.43 2.82 6.77
N LEU A 72 -10.38 1.49 6.94
CA LEU A 72 -11.31 0.55 6.33
C LEU A 72 -12.59 0.36 7.16
N TRP A 73 -12.52 0.63 8.46
CA TRP A 73 -13.65 0.63 9.41
C TRP A 73 -14.52 1.87 9.26
#